data_AF-A0A1H5KPK1-F1
#
_entry.id   AF-A0A1H5KPK1-F1
#
_cell.length_a   1.000
_cell.length_b   1.000
_cell.length_c   1.000
_cell.angle_alpha   90.00
_cell.angle_beta   90.00
_cell.angle_gamma   90.00
#
_symmetry.space_group_name_H-M   'P 1'
#
loop_
_entity.id
_entity.type
_entity.pdbx_description
1 polymer ?
#
loop_
_entity_poly.entity_id
_entity_poly.type
_entity_poly.pdbx_seq_one_letter_code
_entity_poly.pdbx_strand_id
1 'polypeptide(L)'
;MIKKEELIRNINEVFKNIKLEEGIGLWEAQGHDDRLTAKECRKLRAKDERNDWTKISLIDLYACNSSITFFDAKGMLFHMPKYLLVSLDVYKEEEKKLIEKGMIEEFYKPDITDHLIAITKHLSDENDNQNKKFYEECFSLFNHKQLMCLVKFIEYRMNEVRDYYKSDKAKEFGLLSNAVLYDKYFIQLYEASICLKQKLKINN
;
A
#
# COMPACT_ATOMS: atom_id res chain seq x y z
N MET A 1 -10.43 13.46 -12.73
CA MET A 1 -10.37 12.50 -11.59
C MET A 1 -10.23 11.12 -12.20
N ILE A 2 -9.23 10.34 -11.77
CA ILE A 2 -9.04 8.99 -12.29
C ILE A 2 -10.17 8.09 -11.81
N LYS A 3 -10.79 7.32 -12.71
CA LYS A 3 -11.78 6.31 -12.34
C LYS A 3 -11.08 5.08 -11.75
N LYS A 4 -11.78 4.31 -10.91
CA LYS A 4 -11.24 3.11 -10.27
C LYS A 4 -10.64 2.13 -11.30
N GLU A 5 -11.36 1.88 -12.39
CA GLU A 5 -10.92 0.96 -13.46
C GLU A 5 -9.68 1.48 -14.19
N GLU A 6 -9.59 2.80 -14.38
CA GLU A 6 -8.43 3.43 -14.99
C GLU A 6 -7.20 3.34 -14.09
N LEU A 7 -7.38 3.52 -12.77
CA LEU A 7 -6.32 3.35 -11.78
C LEU A 7 -5.84 1.90 -11.72
N ILE A 8 -6.75 0.92 -11.73
CA ILE A 8 -6.42 -0.51 -11.76
C ILE A 8 -5.59 -0.84 -13.02
N ARG A 9 -5.99 -0.35 -14.19
CA ARG A 9 -5.18 -0.53 -15.41
C ARG A 9 -3.80 0.09 -15.27
N ASN A 10 -3.72 1.32 -14.75
CA ASN A 10 -2.46 2.02 -14.54
C ASN A 10 -1.51 1.21 -13.64
N ILE A 11 -2.01 0.70 -12.50
CA ILE A 11 -1.23 -0.16 -11.58
C ILE A 11 -0.66 -1.37 -12.33
N ASN A 12 -1.50 -2.11 -13.05
CA ASN A 12 -1.05 -3.29 -13.78
C ASN A 12 0.00 -2.97 -14.85
N GLU A 13 -0.11 -1.81 -15.51
CA GLU A 13 0.82 -1.39 -16.56
C GLU A 13 2.17 -0.93 -16.00
N VAL A 14 2.19 -0.05 -15.00
CA VAL A 14 3.43 0.57 -14.50
C VAL A 14 4.27 -0.36 -13.61
N PHE A 15 3.64 -1.39 -13.04
CA PHE A 15 4.31 -2.45 -12.27
C PHE A 15 4.47 -3.75 -13.06
N LYS A 16 4.21 -3.75 -14.37
CA LYS A 16 4.35 -4.96 -15.21
C LYS A 16 5.79 -5.50 -15.17
N ASN A 17 5.93 -6.81 -15.06
CA ASN A 17 7.21 -7.55 -15.11
C ASN A 17 8.22 -7.19 -14.01
N ILE A 18 7.80 -6.54 -12.93
CA ILE A 18 8.65 -6.35 -11.75
C ILE A 18 8.91 -7.70 -11.10
N LYS A 19 10.18 -7.96 -10.76
CA LYS A 19 10.63 -9.16 -10.05
C LYS A 19 11.20 -8.76 -8.71
N LEU A 20 11.05 -9.66 -7.73
CA LEU A 20 11.64 -9.47 -6.40
C LEU A 20 13.16 -9.62 -6.43
N GLU A 21 13.68 -10.46 -7.34
CA GLU A 21 15.09 -10.81 -7.48
C GLU A 21 15.68 -11.34 -6.17
N GLU A 22 16.53 -10.56 -5.49
CA GLU A 22 17.13 -10.87 -4.19
C GLU A 22 16.49 -10.07 -3.03
N GLY A 23 15.43 -9.30 -3.30
CA GLY A 23 14.71 -8.52 -2.31
C GLY A 23 14.03 -9.35 -1.23
N ILE A 24 13.62 -8.68 -0.16
CA ILE A 24 12.89 -9.27 0.96
C ILE A 24 11.44 -9.56 0.52
N GLY A 25 11.03 -10.83 0.59
CA GLY A 25 9.67 -11.27 0.27
C GLY A 25 8.72 -11.24 1.47
N LEU A 26 7.43 -11.54 1.25
CA LEU A 26 6.41 -11.57 2.31
C LEU A 26 6.81 -12.49 3.47
N TRP A 27 7.14 -13.74 3.18
CA TRP A 27 7.43 -14.71 4.21
C TRP A 27 8.77 -14.42 4.90
N GLU A 28 9.78 -13.95 4.17
CA GLU A 28 11.04 -13.50 4.79
C GLU A 28 10.82 -12.31 5.73
N ALA A 29 10.04 -11.31 5.30
CA ALA A 29 9.65 -10.16 6.12
C ALA A 29 8.86 -10.60 7.37
N GLN A 30 7.93 -11.54 7.23
CA GLN A 30 7.22 -12.11 8.39
C GLN A 30 8.21 -12.76 9.37
N GLY A 31 9.24 -13.45 8.87
CA GLY A 31 10.30 -14.00 9.72
C GLY A 31 11.08 -12.94 10.50
N HIS A 32 11.26 -11.75 9.92
CA HIS A 32 11.85 -10.60 10.64
C HIS A 32 10.91 -10.06 11.72
N ASP A 33 9.63 -9.94 11.42
CA ASP A 33 8.60 -9.50 12.37
C ASP A 33 8.49 -10.45 13.58
N ASP A 34 8.50 -11.75 13.30
CA ASP A 34 8.49 -12.84 14.28
C ASP A 34 9.83 -12.99 15.04
N ARG A 35 10.84 -12.17 14.72
CA ARG A 35 12.20 -12.20 15.29
C ARG A 35 12.88 -13.56 15.19
N LEU A 36 12.66 -14.27 14.08
CA LEU A 36 13.26 -15.58 13.84
C LEU A 36 14.76 -15.48 13.56
N THR A 37 15.45 -16.62 13.64
CA THR A 37 16.86 -16.69 13.30
C THR A 37 17.08 -16.53 11.79
N ALA A 38 18.27 -16.10 11.38
CA ALA A 38 18.63 -16.00 9.96
C ALA A 38 18.45 -17.34 9.19
N LYS A 39 18.59 -18.49 9.87
CA LYS A 39 18.35 -19.81 9.26
C LYS A 39 16.86 -20.04 8.98
N GLU A 40 15.99 -19.58 9.86
CA GLU A 40 14.53 -19.69 9.72
C GLU A 40 14.00 -18.69 8.68
N CYS A 41 14.48 -17.44 8.68
CA CYS A 41 14.15 -16.48 7.63
C CYS A 41 14.54 -17.02 6.24
N ARG A 42 15.69 -17.69 6.10
CA ARG A 42 16.07 -18.35 4.83
C ARG A 42 15.11 -19.46 4.39
N LYS A 43 14.49 -20.18 5.34
CA LYS A 43 13.46 -21.19 5.01
C LYS A 43 12.16 -20.52 4.56
N LEU A 44 11.79 -19.42 5.20
CA LEU A 44 10.62 -18.64 4.82
C LEU A 44 10.81 -17.97 3.44
N ARG A 45 11.99 -17.42 3.17
CA ARG A 45 12.37 -16.89 1.86
C ARG A 45 12.15 -17.86 0.70
N ALA A 46 12.29 -19.17 0.94
CA ALA A 46 12.05 -20.19 -0.07
C ALA A 46 10.58 -20.35 -0.48
N LYS A 47 9.64 -19.78 0.30
CA LYS A 47 8.20 -19.74 -0.01
C LYS A 47 7.81 -18.52 -0.85
N ASP A 48 8.65 -17.51 -0.92
CA ASP A 48 8.30 -16.24 -1.57
C ASP A 48 8.16 -16.41 -3.08
N GLU A 49 7.07 -15.87 -3.64
CA GLU A 49 6.97 -15.61 -5.07
C GLU A 49 7.97 -14.50 -5.45
N ARG A 50 8.81 -14.74 -6.45
CA ARG A 50 9.92 -13.84 -6.79
C ARG A 50 9.89 -13.28 -8.20
N ASN A 51 9.07 -13.85 -9.08
CA ASN A 51 9.09 -13.62 -10.52
C ASN A 51 7.86 -12.88 -11.01
N ASP A 52 6.72 -13.05 -10.35
CA ASP A 52 5.45 -12.50 -10.80
C ASP A 52 4.57 -12.11 -9.62
N TRP A 53 4.55 -10.82 -9.29
CA TRP A 53 3.76 -10.30 -8.17
C TRP A 53 2.26 -10.59 -8.31
N THR A 54 1.75 -10.85 -9.52
CA THR A 54 0.33 -11.17 -9.73
C THR A 54 -0.04 -12.52 -9.10
N LYS A 55 0.95 -13.42 -8.97
CA LYS A 55 0.79 -14.76 -8.39
C LYS A 55 0.87 -14.82 -6.87
N ILE A 56 1.20 -13.71 -6.21
CA ILE A 56 1.10 -13.62 -4.75
C ILE A 56 -0.34 -13.97 -4.34
N SER A 57 -0.51 -14.99 -3.50
CA SER A 57 -1.83 -15.41 -3.06
C SER A 57 -2.39 -14.45 -2.02
N LEU A 58 -3.73 -14.33 -1.93
CA LEU A 58 -4.35 -13.54 -0.87
C LEU A 58 -4.11 -14.15 0.50
N ILE A 59 -4.02 -15.49 0.59
CA ILE A 59 -3.75 -16.19 1.85
C ILE A 59 -2.38 -15.76 2.40
N ASP A 60 -1.33 -15.78 1.57
CA ASP A 60 0.01 -15.36 1.98
C ASP A 60 0.04 -13.87 2.36
N LEU A 61 -0.63 -13.03 1.56
CA LEU A 61 -0.68 -11.59 1.81
C LEU A 61 -1.39 -11.25 3.14
N TYR A 62 -2.47 -11.96 3.48
CA TYR A 62 -3.17 -11.79 4.76
C TYR A 62 -2.35 -12.35 5.94
N ALA A 63 -1.72 -13.52 5.74
CA ALA A 63 -0.87 -14.13 6.75
C ALA A 63 0.38 -13.28 7.07
N CYS A 64 0.84 -12.50 6.08
CA CYS A 64 2.02 -11.64 6.18
C CYS A 64 1.66 -10.14 6.16
N ASN A 65 0.50 -9.75 6.69
CA ASN A 65 -0.03 -8.39 6.49
C ASN A 65 0.87 -7.27 7.04
N SER A 66 1.65 -7.53 8.10
CA SER A 66 2.59 -6.60 8.73
C SER A 66 3.92 -6.46 7.98
N SER A 67 4.20 -7.36 7.04
CA SER A 67 5.51 -7.51 6.39
C SER A 67 6.02 -6.27 5.64
N ILE A 68 5.11 -5.37 5.25
CA ILE A 68 5.46 -4.17 4.48
C ILE A 68 6.48 -3.26 5.18
N THR A 69 6.54 -3.27 6.51
CA THR A 69 7.50 -2.46 7.30
C THR A 69 8.93 -3.02 7.26
N PHE A 70 9.11 -4.27 6.80
CA PHE A 70 10.40 -4.95 6.73
C PHE A 70 10.94 -5.10 5.31
N PHE A 71 10.21 -4.62 4.30
CA PHE A 71 10.69 -4.69 2.93
C PHE A 71 11.89 -3.78 2.70
N ASP A 72 12.83 -4.28 1.90
CA ASP A 72 13.85 -3.46 1.27
C ASP A 72 13.29 -2.79 -0.01
N ALA A 73 14.14 -2.07 -0.74
CA ALA A 73 13.72 -1.35 -1.95
C ALA A 73 13.08 -2.26 -3.01
N LYS A 74 13.57 -3.51 -3.13
CA LYS A 74 13.04 -4.50 -4.08
C LYS A 74 11.73 -5.10 -3.59
N GLY A 75 11.65 -5.45 -2.30
CA GLY A 75 10.44 -5.92 -1.65
C GLY A 75 9.31 -4.90 -1.77
N MET A 76 9.59 -3.63 -1.46
CA MET A 76 8.61 -2.55 -1.55
C MET A 76 8.11 -2.41 -2.98
N LEU A 77 9.01 -2.37 -3.97
CA LEU A 77 8.63 -2.25 -5.38
C LEU A 77 7.81 -3.44 -5.90
N PHE A 78 8.17 -4.66 -5.52
CA PHE A 78 7.53 -5.89 -6.01
C PHE A 78 6.13 -6.10 -5.43
N HIS A 79 5.92 -5.86 -4.13
CA HIS A 79 4.64 -6.16 -3.46
C HIS A 79 3.62 -5.02 -3.55
N MET A 80 4.08 -3.77 -3.67
CA MET A 80 3.22 -2.58 -3.75
C MET A 80 1.99 -2.74 -4.66
N PRO A 81 2.08 -3.20 -5.93
CA PRO A 81 0.89 -3.33 -6.78
C PRO A 81 -0.17 -4.28 -6.21
N LYS A 82 0.22 -5.39 -5.56
CA LYS A 82 -0.75 -6.34 -4.98
C LYS A 82 -1.52 -5.69 -3.83
N TYR A 83 -0.81 -4.99 -2.94
CA TYR A 83 -1.39 -4.22 -1.84
C TYR A 83 -2.37 -3.14 -2.33
N LEU A 84 -1.99 -2.38 -3.36
CA LEU A 84 -2.86 -1.36 -3.96
C LEU A 84 -4.16 -1.98 -4.52
N LEU A 85 -4.06 -3.10 -5.24
CA LEU A 85 -5.23 -3.76 -5.83
C LEU A 85 -6.16 -4.36 -4.77
N VAL A 86 -5.63 -4.91 -3.68
CA VAL A 86 -6.44 -5.37 -2.53
C VAL A 86 -7.16 -4.20 -1.85
N SER A 87 -6.47 -3.07 -1.64
CA SER A 87 -7.09 -1.86 -1.09
C SER A 87 -8.17 -1.26 -2.01
N LEU A 88 -8.05 -1.48 -3.32
CA LEU A 88 -9.08 -1.14 -4.32
C LEU A 88 -10.15 -2.23 -4.46
N ASP A 89 -10.27 -3.21 -3.55
CA ASP A 89 -11.29 -4.27 -3.59
C ASP A 89 -11.34 -5.05 -4.92
N VAL A 90 -10.20 -5.14 -5.63
CA VAL A 90 -10.13 -5.92 -6.89
C VAL A 90 -10.41 -7.40 -6.64
N TYR A 91 -10.04 -7.88 -5.45
CA TYR A 91 -10.15 -9.28 -5.05
C TYR A 91 -11.34 -9.56 -4.14
N LYS A 92 -12.29 -8.64 -4.01
CA LYS A 92 -13.37 -8.71 -3.01
C LYS A 92 -14.17 -10.03 -3.03
N GLU A 93 -14.48 -10.55 -4.21
CA GLU A 93 -15.22 -11.81 -4.34
C GLU A 93 -14.37 -13.04 -3.98
N GLU A 94 -13.05 -12.97 -4.18
CA GLU A 94 -12.11 -14.00 -3.75
C GLU A 94 -11.89 -13.93 -2.24
N GLU A 95 -11.67 -12.72 -1.69
CA GLU A 95 -11.59 -12.44 -0.25
C GLU A 95 -12.81 -13.03 0.46
N LYS A 96 -14.03 -12.72 -0.01
CA LYS A 96 -15.27 -13.25 0.55
C LYS A 96 -15.30 -14.77 0.62
N LYS A 97 -14.92 -15.45 -0.48
CA LYS A 97 -14.88 -16.93 -0.53
C LYS A 97 -13.84 -17.52 0.42
N LEU A 98 -12.70 -16.87 0.59
CA LEU A 98 -11.66 -17.31 1.50
C LEU A 98 -12.07 -17.11 2.97
N ILE A 99 -12.75 -16.01 3.28
CA ILE A 99 -13.35 -15.74 4.61
C ILE A 99 -14.40 -16.80 4.94
N GLU A 100 -15.32 -17.10 4.02
CA GLU A 100 -16.36 -18.14 4.21
C GLU A 100 -15.76 -19.53 4.47
N LYS A 101 -14.54 -19.78 3.96
CA LYS A 101 -13.79 -21.02 4.19
C LYS A 101 -12.87 -21.00 5.42
N GLY A 102 -12.81 -19.89 6.15
CA GLY A 102 -11.91 -19.71 7.29
C GLY A 102 -10.42 -19.71 6.91
N MET A 103 -10.09 -19.34 5.66
CA MET A 103 -8.70 -19.32 5.18
C MET A 103 -8.00 -17.97 5.42
N ILE A 104 -8.77 -16.90 5.52
CA ILE A 104 -8.32 -15.55 5.88
C ILE A 104 -9.36 -14.91 6.80
N GLU A 105 -8.96 -13.89 7.56
CA GLU A 105 -9.88 -13.13 8.42
C GLU A 105 -9.94 -11.67 7.99
N GLU A 106 -11.15 -11.09 7.99
CA GLU A 106 -11.38 -9.71 7.53
C GLU A 106 -10.61 -8.68 8.36
N PHE A 107 -10.43 -8.91 9.65
CA PHE A 107 -9.69 -8.02 10.55
C PHE A 107 -8.19 -7.91 10.18
N TYR A 108 -7.65 -8.90 9.46
CA TYR A 108 -6.27 -8.91 9.01
C TYR A 108 -6.09 -8.38 7.58
N LYS A 109 -7.09 -7.70 7.01
CA LYS A 109 -6.99 -7.13 5.66
C LYS A 109 -5.74 -6.24 5.53
N PRO A 110 -4.84 -6.54 4.57
CA PRO A 110 -3.66 -5.72 4.33
C PRO A 110 -4.05 -4.30 3.88
N ASP A 111 -3.80 -3.28 4.70
CA ASP A 111 -4.11 -1.88 4.37
C ASP A 111 -2.88 -1.06 4.02
N ILE A 112 -2.72 -0.78 2.74
CA ILE A 112 -1.64 0.07 2.22
C ILE A 112 -1.85 1.56 2.47
N THR A 113 -3.10 2.01 2.65
CA THR A 113 -3.40 3.44 2.72
C THR A 113 -2.81 4.04 3.99
N ASP A 114 -3.09 3.41 5.14
CA ASP A 114 -2.58 3.84 6.43
C ASP A 114 -1.05 3.71 6.50
N HIS A 115 -0.46 2.69 5.87
CA HIS A 115 0.99 2.57 5.76
C HIS A 115 1.61 3.70 4.94
N LEU A 116 1.04 4.07 3.78
CA LEU A 116 1.53 5.21 2.99
C LEU A 116 1.40 6.54 3.76
N ILE A 117 0.32 6.73 4.53
CA ILE A 117 0.17 7.89 5.43
C ILE A 117 1.27 7.89 6.49
N ALA A 118 1.54 6.76 7.15
CA ALA A 118 2.59 6.66 8.15
C ALA A 118 3.99 6.94 7.56
N ILE A 119 4.30 6.32 6.42
CA ILE A 119 5.56 6.52 5.68
C ILE A 119 5.77 8.01 5.35
N THR A 120 4.75 8.67 4.80
CA THR A 120 4.86 10.08 4.40
C THR A 120 5.03 11.02 5.59
N LYS A 121 4.52 10.66 6.77
CA LYS A 121 4.81 11.39 8.03
C LYS A 121 6.29 11.27 8.40
N HIS A 122 6.85 10.06 8.39
CA HIS A 122 8.29 9.86 8.64
C HIS A 122 9.17 10.60 7.63
N LEU A 123 8.80 10.60 6.34
CA LEU A 123 9.51 11.34 5.29
C LEU A 123 9.43 12.88 5.47
N SER A 124 8.39 13.37 6.13
CA SER A 124 8.16 14.80 6.36
C SER A 124 8.72 15.29 7.70
N ASP A 125 9.02 14.39 8.64
CA ASP A 125 9.58 14.74 9.94
C ASP A 125 11.10 14.90 9.84
N GLU A 126 11.57 16.14 9.96
CA GLU A 126 13.01 16.47 9.91
C GLU A 126 13.79 15.99 11.15
N ASN A 127 13.10 15.52 12.20
CA ASN A 127 13.74 14.93 13.38
C ASN A 127 13.85 13.39 13.28
N ASP A 128 13.11 12.75 12.39
CA ASP A 128 13.08 11.29 12.25
C ASP A 128 14.06 10.79 11.17
N ASN A 129 15.35 11.11 11.36
CA ASN A 129 16.39 10.83 10.39
C ASN A 129 16.53 9.33 10.04
N GLN A 130 16.27 8.45 11.01
CA GLN A 130 16.41 7.01 10.82
C GLN A 130 15.29 6.44 9.94
N ASN A 131 14.02 6.70 10.26
CA ASN A 131 12.92 6.18 9.45
C ASN A 131 12.85 6.89 8.10
N LYS A 132 13.16 8.19 8.05
CA LYS A 132 13.24 8.93 6.79
C LYS A 132 14.22 8.28 5.82
N LYS A 133 15.45 8.01 6.26
CA LYS A 133 16.46 7.35 5.43
C LYS A 133 16.00 5.96 4.99
N PHE A 134 15.45 5.17 5.90
CA PHE A 134 14.92 3.84 5.58
C PHE A 134 13.85 3.88 4.48
N TYR A 135 12.87 4.78 4.59
CA TYR A 135 11.81 4.87 3.59
C TYR A 135 12.30 5.52 2.28
N GLU A 136 13.22 6.48 2.31
CA GLU A 136 13.88 6.96 1.09
C GLU A 136 14.57 5.82 0.34
N GLU A 137 15.24 4.91 1.05
CA GLU A 137 15.83 3.70 0.48
C GLU A 137 14.76 2.75 -0.07
N CYS A 138 13.66 2.51 0.66
CA CYS A 138 12.55 1.65 0.20
C CYS A 138 11.92 2.12 -1.12
N PHE A 139 11.83 3.44 -1.33
CA PHE A 139 11.26 4.02 -2.56
C PHE A 139 12.31 4.32 -3.63
N SER A 140 13.60 4.07 -3.38
CA SER A 140 14.71 4.44 -4.27
C SER A 140 14.68 3.78 -5.66
N LEU A 141 14.03 2.62 -5.79
CA LEU A 141 13.90 1.90 -7.06
C LEU A 141 12.62 2.22 -7.84
N PHE A 142 11.71 3.02 -7.27
CA PHE A 142 10.50 3.41 -7.97
C PHE A 142 10.83 4.44 -9.05
N ASN A 143 10.38 4.18 -10.27
CA ASN A 143 10.47 5.17 -11.34
C ASN A 143 9.34 6.21 -11.22
N HIS A 144 9.46 7.30 -11.98
CA HIS A 144 8.49 8.38 -11.99
C HIS A 144 7.04 7.92 -12.23
N LYS A 145 6.81 6.96 -13.15
CA LYS A 145 5.45 6.47 -13.45
C LYS A 145 4.85 5.70 -12.28
N GLN A 146 5.66 4.90 -11.58
CA GLN A 146 5.24 4.13 -10.40
C GLN A 146 4.93 5.06 -9.23
N LEU A 147 5.78 6.05 -8.96
CA LEU A 147 5.52 7.07 -7.95
C LEU A 147 4.25 7.87 -8.26
N MET A 148 4.04 8.24 -9.53
CA MET A 148 2.81 8.89 -9.95
C MET A 148 1.57 8.02 -9.80
N CYS A 149 1.70 6.71 -9.95
CA CYS A 149 0.63 5.78 -9.65
C CYS A 149 0.24 5.80 -8.16
N LEU A 150 1.22 5.90 -7.24
CA LEU A 150 0.94 6.02 -5.79
C LEU A 150 0.22 7.31 -5.44
N VAL A 151 0.65 8.43 -6.04
CA VAL A 151 -0.03 9.72 -5.87
C VAL A 151 -1.48 9.65 -6.36
N LYS A 152 -1.71 9.08 -7.55
CA LYS A 152 -3.06 8.89 -8.10
C LYS A 152 -3.91 7.98 -7.23
N PHE A 153 -3.32 6.97 -6.60
CA PHE A 153 -3.99 6.12 -5.63
C PHE A 153 -4.42 6.91 -4.39
N ILE A 154 -3.53 7.70 -3.78
CA ILE A 154 -3.88 8.55 -2.62
C ILE A 154 -4.96 9.57 -3.01
N GLU A 155 -4.85 10.21 -4.17
CA GLU A 155 -5.87 11.14 -4.67
C GLU A 155 -7.22 10.45 -4.91
N TYR A 156 -7.22 9.20 -5.39
CA TYR A 156 -8.42 8.40 -5.51
C TYR A 156 -9.07 8.17 -4.13
N ARG A 157 -8.29 7.77 -3.11
CA ARG A 157 -8.78 7.62 -1.73
C ARG A 157 -9.35 8.92 -1.15
N MET A 158 -8.70 10.06 -1.42
CA MET A 158 -9.22 11.38 -1.03
C MET A 158 -10.60 11.66 -1.64
N ASN A 159 -10.82 11.24 -2.88
CA ASN A 159 -12.11 11.44 -3.55
C ASN A 159 -13.19 10.52 -2.99
N GLU A 160 -12.86 9.29 -2.56
CA GLU A 160 -13.82 8.44 -1.85
C GLU A 160 -14.34 9.11 -0.57
N VAL A 161 -13.45 9.76 0.20
CA VAL A 161 -13.87 10.55 1.37
C VAL A 161 -14.76 11.72 0.95
N ARG A 162 -14.39 12.48 -0.09
CA ARG A 162 -15.23 13.58 -0.61
C ARG A 162 -16.61 13.11 -1.07
N ASP A 163 -16.67 11.96 -1.72
CA ASP A 163 -17.92 11.40 -2.23
C ASP A 163 -18.80 10.90 -1.08
N TYR A 164 -18.21 10.34 -0.02
CA TYR A 164 -18.92 10.06 1.23
C TYR A 164 -19.59 11.33 1.79
N TYR A 165 -18.85 12.44 1.92
CA TYR A 165 -19.40 13.71 2.43
C TYR A 165 -20.50 14.33 1.55
N LYS A 166 -20.63 13.91 0.28
CA LYS A 166 -21.71 14.31 -0.62
C LYS A 166 -22.89 13.33 -0.63
N SER A 167 -22.71 12.14 -0.07
CA SER A 167 -23.71 11.07 -0.07
C SER A 167 -24.91 11.40 0.81
N ASP A 168 -26.06 10.78 0.53
CA ASP A 168 -27.25 10.94 1.35
C ASP A 168 -27.03 10.40 2.78
N LYS A 169 -26.23 9.35 2.93
CA LYS A 169 -25.81 8.83 4.23
C LYS A 169 -25.12 9.89 5.09
N ALA A 170 -24.19 10.66 4.53
CA ALA A 170 -23.53 11.74 5.28
C ALA A 170 -24.52 12.84 5.68
N LYS A 171 -25.49 13.17 4.81
CA LYS A 171 -26.55 14.13 5.11
C LYS A 171 -27.48 13.63 6.23
N GLU A 172 -27.79 12.34 6.26
CA GLU A 172 -28.57 11.71 7.35
C GLU A 172 -27.88 11.86 8.71
N PHE A 173 -26.55 11.86 8.73
CA PHE A 173 -25.74 12.15 9.93
C PHE A 173 -25.55 13.66 10.20
N GLY A 174 -26.19 14.55 9.42
CA GLY A 174 -26.07 16.00 9.56
C GLY A 174 -24.72 16.56 9.11
N LEU A 175 -23.92 15.80 8.36
CA LEU A 175 -22.63 16.26 7.86
C LEU A 175 -22.82 17.18 6.65
N LEU A 176 -22.17 18.34 6.69
CA LEU A 176 -22.10 19.25 5.55
C LEU A 176 -21.02 18.79 4.58
N SER A 177 -21.26 18.91 3.28
CA SER A 177 -20.29 18.46 2.26
C SER A 177 -18.92 19.14 2.35
N ASN A 178 -18.85 20.39 2.83
CA ASN A 178 -17.61 21.13 3.05
C ASN A 178 -16.86 20.71 4.31
N ALA A 179 -17.49 19.95 5.22
CA ALA A 179 -16.85 19.46 6.44
C ALA A 179 -15.71 18.46 6.16
N VAL A 180 -15.63 17.92 4.95
CA VAL A 180 -14.50 17.09 4.49
C VAL A 180 -13.14 17.78 4.67
N LEU A 181 -13.09 19.11 4.63
CA LEU A 181 -11.84 19.88 4.83
C LEU A 181 -11.30 19.79 6.26
N TYR A 182 -12.14 19.37 7.21
CA TYR A 182 -11.79 19.17 8.62
C TYR A 182 -11.71 17.66 8.97
N ASP A 183 -11.98 16.78 8.01
CA ASP A 183 -11.84 15.35 8.21
C ASP A 183 -10.35 15.00 8.37
N LYS A 184 -10.01 14.40 9.52
CA LYS A 184 -8.63 14.06 9.85
C LYS A 184 -8.00 13.12 8.82
N TYR A 185 -8.76 12.16 8.31
CA TYR A 185 -8.28 11.19 7.33
C TYR A 185 -8.06 11.85 5.97
N PHE A 186 -8.99 12.73 5.54
CA PHE A 186 -8.83 13.53 4.33
C PHE A 186 -7.57 14.41 4.39
N ILE A 187 -7.32 15.08 5.52
CA ILE A 187 -6.12 15.91 5.74
C ILE A 187 -4.86 15.05 5.63
N GLN A 188 -4.82 13.88 6.28
CA GLN A 188 -3.67 12.98 6.22
C GLN A 188 -3.38 12.48 4.80
N LEU A 189 -4.42 12.13 4.02
CA LEU A 189 -4.26 11.76 2.62
C LEU A 189 -3.76 12.94 1.78
N TYR A 190 -4.24 14.16 2.03
CA TYR A 190 -3.76 15.36 1.35
C TYR A 190 -2.28 15.63 1.62
N GLU A 191 -1.87 15.57 2.89
CA GLU A 191 -0.46 15.69 3.30
C GLU A 191 0.40 14.60 2.66
N ALA A 192 -0.07 13.36 2.66
CA ALA A 192 0.62 12.25 1.99
C ALA A 192 0.79 12.50 0.48
N SER A 193 -0.24 13.00 -0.20
CA SER A 193 -0.17 13.35 -1.63
C SER A 193 0.87 14.44 -1.91
N ILE A 194 0.92 15.49 -1.07
CA ILE A 194 1.93 16.56 -1.18
C ILE A 194 3.33 15.98 -0.96
N CYS A 195 3.53 15.21 0.11
CA CYS A 195 4.82 14.62 0.45
C CYS A 195 5.35 13.76 -0.69
N LEU A 196 4.52 12.83 -1.23
CA LEU A 196 4.90 11.99 -2.35
C LEU A 196 5.31 12.82 -3.58
N LYS A 197 4.55 13.86 -3.93
CA LYS A 197 4.87 14.76 -5.05
C LYS A 197 6.19 15.50 -4.87
N GLN A 198 6.46 16.01 -3.67
CA GLN A 198 7.62 16.86 -3.40
C GLN A 198 8.90 16.07 -3.14
N LYS A 199 8.82 15.03 -2.29
CA LYS A 199 10.00 14.33 -1.76
C LYS A 199 10.52 13.25 -2.70
N LEU A 200 9.65 12.65 -3.53
CA LEU A 200 10.07 11.59 -4.45
C LEU A 200 10.41 12.11 -5.87
N LYS A 201 10.79 13.39 -5.98
CA LYS A 201 11.29 14.06 -7.22
C LYS A 201 10.37 13.86 -8.44
N ILE A 202 9.06 13.91 -8.22
CA ILE A 202 8.10 13.99 -9.31
C ILE A 202 8.13 15.43 -9.84
N ASN A 203 9.14 15.75 -10.65
CA ASN A 203 9.15 16.98 -11.41
C ASN A 203 8.22 16.80 -12.61
N ASN A 204 7.34 17.79 -12.82
CA ASN A 204 6.42 17.89 -13.97
C ASN A 204 7.17 17.86 -15.31
#